data_AF-A0A015I3P6-F1
#
_entry.id   AF-A0A015I3P6-F1
#
_cell.length_a   1.000
_cell.length_b   1.000
_cell.length_c   1.000
_cell.angle_alpha   90.00
_cell.angle_beta   90.00
_cell.angle_gamma   90.00
#
_symmetry.space_group_name_H-M   'P 1'
#
loop_
_entity.id
_entity.type
_entity.pdbx_description
1 polymer ?
#
loop_
_entity_poly.entity_id
_entity_poly.type
_entity_poly.pdbx_seq_one_letter_code
_entity_poly.pdbx_strand_id
1 'polypeptide(L)'
;MCILSGTEIKKQLKEEKLTIEPCDYANIGIASIDLTLGDEFRYFVHHNGPVPISDEAGAKDYQKFSRIMKCDDGRPYFLGPGQMCLGC
;
A
#
# COMPACT_ATOMS: atom_id res chain seq x y z
N MET A 1 -5.68 -22.69 -8.29
CA MET A 1 -5.77 -21.46 -7.47
C MET A 1 -7.24 -21.27 -7.13
N CYS A 2 -7.60 -21.11 -5.86
CA CYS A 2 -8.98 -20.91 -5.42
C CYS A 2 -9.10 -19.57 -4.69
N ILE A 3 -10.24 -18.89 -4.84
CA ILE A 3 -10.55 -17.61 -4.18
C ILE A 3 -11.54 -17.87 -3.04
N LEU A 4 -11.34 -17.20 -1.90
CA LEU A 4 -12.27 -17.27 -0.76
C LEU A 4 -13.53 -16.46 -1.06
N SER A 5 -14.70 -17.04 -0.80
CA SER A 5 -15.95 -16.27 -0.79
C SER A 5 -15.99 -15.35 0.43
N GLY A 6 -16.85 -14.32 0.41
CA GLY A 6 -17.07 -13.44 1.55
C GLY A 6 -17.49 -14.18 2.82
N THR A 7 -18.26 -15.27 2.69
CA THR A 7 -18.62 -16.14 3.83
C THR A 7 -17.39 -16.84 4.41
N GLU A 8 -16.47 -17.30 3.55
CA GLU A 8 -15.24 -17.95 4.00
C GLU A 8 -14.24 -16.94 4.56
N ILE A 9 -14.12 -15.73 3.98
CA ILE A 9 -13.32 -14.62 4.54
C ILE A 9 -13.77 -14.33 5.98
N LYS A 10 -15.09 -14.18 6.20
CA LYS A 10 -15.67 -13.96 7.55
C LYS A 10 -15.34 -15.09 8.52
N LYS A 11 -15.37 -16.34 8.05
CA LYS A 11 -15.03 -17.50 8.85
C LYS A 11 -13.54 -17.51 9.23
N GLN A 12 -12.64 -17.23 8.29
CA GLN A 12 -11.19 -17.19 8.55
C GLN A 12 -10.81 -16.05 9.51
N LEU A 13 -11.49 -14.89 9.43
CA LEU A 13 -11.36 -13.79 10.40
C LEU A 13 -11.82 -14.22 11.79
N LYS A 14 -12.98 -14.89 11.90
CA LYS A 14 -13.51 -15.38 13.18
C LYS A 14 -12.65 -16.47 13.82
N GLU A 15 -12.03 -17.32 12.99
CA GLU A 15 -11.12 -18.38 13.43
C GLU A 15 -9.69 -17.87 13.67
N GLU A 16 -9.44 -16.56 13.55
CA GLU A 16 -8.12 -15.91 13.72
C GLU A 16 -7.02 -16.51 12.81
N LYS A 17 -7.41 -17.12 11.70
CA LYS A 17 -6.50 -17.61 10.65
C LYS A 17 -6.12 -16.51 9.65
N LEU A 18 -6.93 -15.46 9.61
CA LEU A 18 -6.71 -14.21 8.89
C LEU A 18 -6.91 -13.07 9.88
N THR A 19 -5.99 -12.10 9.93
CA THR A 19 -6.07 -10.92 10.79
C THR A 19 -6.07 -9.67 9.92
N ILE A 20 -7.04 -8.79 10.15
CA ILE A 20 -7.15 -7.47 9.49
C ILE A 20 -7.46 -6.47 10.61
N GLU A 21 -6.65 -5.42 10.73
CA GLU A 21 -6.78 -4.42 11.78
C GLU A 21 -6.57 -3.01 11.22
N PRO A 22 -7.56 -2.10 11.32
CA PRO A 22 -8.95 -2.34 11.73
C PRO A 22 -9.74 -3.14 10.69
N CYS A 23 -10.74 -3.93 11.12
CA CYS A 23 -11.63 -4.67 10.21
C CYS A 23 -13.08 -4.21 10.34
N ASP A 24 -13.62 -3.68 9.23
CA ASP A 24 -15.06 -3.45 9.08
C ASP A 24 -15.68 -4.57 8.22
N TYR A 25 -16.57 -5.36 8.83
CA TYR A 25 -17.26 -6.46 8.16
C TYR A 25 -18.23 -5.98 7.06
N ALA A 26 -18.61 -4.70 7.05
CA ALA A 26 -19.41 -4.08 5.99
C ALA A 26 -18.64 -3.99 4.66
N ASN A 27 -17.30 -3.95 4.71
CA ASN A 27 -16.44 -3.89 3.53
C ASN A 27 -16.20 -5.26 2.87
N ILE A 28 -16.75 -6.35 3.43
CA ILE A 28 -16.57 -7.69 2.89
C ILE A 28 -17.59 -7.93 1.76
N GLY A 29 -17.08 -8.03 0.54
CA GLY A 29 -17.83 -8.34 -0.67
C GLY A 29 -18.02 -9.85 -0.91
N ILE A 30 -18.36 -10.21 -2.15
CA ILE A 30 -18.67 -11.60 -2.54
C ILE A 30 -17.43 -12.51 -2.50
N ALA A 31 -16.25 -11.97 -2.81
CA ALA A 31 -15.00 -12.71 -2.87
C ALA A 31 -13.77 -11.81 -2.62
N SER A 32 -13.98 -10.71 -1.89
CA SER A 32 -12.98 -9.67 -1.60
C SER A 32 -13.34 -8.93 -0.32
N ILE A 33 -12.41 -8.13 0.17
CA ILE A 33 -12.65 -7.11 1.20
C ILE A 33 -12.10 -5.79 0.68
N ASP A 34 -12.88 -4.72 0.79
CA ASP A 34 -12.43 -3.38 0.44
C ASP A 34 -11.55 -2.83 1.58
N LEU A 35 -10.37 -2.32 1.21
CA LEU A 35 -9.44 -1.69 2.13
C LEU A 35 -9.51 -0.17 2.02
N THR A 36 -9.04 0.51 3.06
CA THR A 36 -8.93 1.96 3.10
C THR A 36 -7.49 2.39 2.81
N LEU A 37 -7.33 3.52 2.12
CA LEU A 37 -6.02 4.12 1.86
C LEU A 37 -5.50 4.80 3.14
N GLY A 38 -4.24 4.52 3.49
CA GLY A 38 -3.52 5.20 4.56
C GLY A 38 -3.13 6.64 4.20
N ASP A 39 -2.51 7.32 5.15
CA ASP A 39 -2.11 8.73 5.03
C ASP A 39 -0.62 8.92 4.68
N GLU A 40 0.13 7.84 4.44
CA GLU A 40 1.55 7.90 4.09
C GLU A 40 1.82 7.46 2.65
N PHE A 41 2.53 8.31 1.92
CA PHE A 41 2.92 8.08 0.53
C PHE A 41 4.44 8.21 0.37
N ARG A 42 5.05 7.29 -0.37
CA ARG A 42 6.43 7.43 -0.82
C ARG A 42 6.48 7.89 -2.27
N TYR A 43 7.13 9.00 -2.53
CA TYR A 43 7.31 9.55 -3.88
C TYR A 43 8.78 9.57 -4.29
N PHE A 44 9.02 9.51 -5.59
CA PHE A 44 10.37 9.51 -6.17
C PHE A 44 10.86 10.94 -6.38
N VAL A 45 12.07 11.23 -5.91
CA VAL A 45 12.73 12.52 -6.11
C VAL A 45 13.46 12.47 -7.44
N HIS A 46 13.27 13.50 -8.26
CA HIS A 46 14.03 13.63 -9.50
C HIS A 46 15.52 13.69 -9.18
N HIS A 47 16.30 12.78 -9.76
CA HIS A 47 17.75 12.84 -9.73
C HIS A 47 18.27 12.99 -11.17
N ASN A 48 19.42 13.63 -11.30
CA ASN A 48 20.10 13.72 -12.59
C ASN A 48 20.99 12.48 -12.75
N GLY A 49 20.81 11.74 -13.85
CA GLY A 49 21.63 10.57 -14.21
C GLY A 49 20.89 9.23 -14.09
N PRO A 50 21.54 8.10 -14.39
CA PRO A 50 20.96 6.77 -14.18
C PRO A 50 21.00 6.38 -12.69
N VAL A 51 19.98 5.65 -12.21
CA VAL A 51 20.10 4.91 -10.94
C VAL A 51 20.74 3.56 -11.28
N PRO A 52 21.92 3.23 -10.73
CA PRO A 52 22.49 1.90 -10.93
C PRO A 52 21.58 0.87 -10.24
N ILE A 53 21.01 -0.03 -11.02
CA ILE A 53 20.28 -1.19 -10.51
C ILE A 53 21.34 -2.27 -10.25
N SER A 54 21.64 -2.53 -8.98
CA SER A 54 22.51 -3.65 -8.59
C SER A 54 21.87 -4.43 -7.45
N ASP A 55 22.11 -5.74 -7.43
CA ASP A 55 21.70 -6.62 -6.32
C ASP A 55 22.52 -6.34 -5.05
N GLU A 56 23.56 -5.53 -5.17
CA GLU A 56 24.44 -5.05 -4.10
C GLU A 56 23.93 -3.77 -3.42
N ALA A 57 22.94 -3.08 -4.03
CA ALA A 57 22.35 -1.89 -3.46
C ALA A 57 21.71 -2.25 -2.11
N GLY A 58 22.26 -1.71 -1.03
CA GLY A 58 21.82 -2.04 0.31
C GLY A 58 20.38 -1.59 0.52
N ALA A 59 19.66 -2.23 1.45
CA ALA A 59 18.26 -1.95 1.79
C ALA A 59 17.97 -0.49 2.22
N LYS A 60 18.95 0.43 2.22
CA LYS A 60 18.77 1.85 2.53
C LYS A 60 19.06 2.78 1.34
N ASP A 61 19.61 2.28 0.23
CA ASP A 61 19.99 3.13 -0.90
C ASP A 61 18.80 3.77 -1.62
N TYR A 62 17.62 3.13 -1.57
CA TYR A 62 16.38 3.70 -2.11
C TYR A 62 15.98 5.03 -1.46
N GLN A 63 16.44 5.30 -0.23
CA GLN A 63 16.16 6.55 0.48
C GLN A 63 16.88 7.73 -0.16
N LYS A 64 17.87 7.52 -1.04
CA LYS A 64 18.49 8.59 -1.83
C LYS A 64 17.55 9.10 -2.93
N PHE A 65 16.66 8.24 -3.43
CA PHE A 65 15.82 8.48 -4.60
C PHE A 65 14.34 8.66 -4.26
N SER A 66 13.96 8.58 -2.99
CA SER A 66 12.57 8.67 -2.56
C SER A 66 12.42 9.37 -1.21
N ARG A 67 11.22 9.89 -0.96
CA ARG A 67 10.83 10.57 0.28
C ARG A 67 9.45 10.09 0.72
N ILE A 68 9.24 10.04 2.03
CA ILE A 68 7.91 9.80 2.61
C ILE A 68 7.24 11.16 2.81
N MET A 69 5.98 11.24 2.43
CA MET A 69 5.06 12.33 2.72
C MET A 69 3.91 11.75 3.53
N LYS A 70 3.58 12.40 4.64
CA LYS A 70 2.35 12.16 5.37
C LYS A 70 1.33 13.23 5.00
N CYS A 71 0.11 12.83 4.67
CA CYS A 71 -0.97 13.76 4.35
C CYS A 71 -1.51 14.39 5.63
N ASP A 72 -1.68 15.71 5.62
CA ASP A 72 -2.42 16.41 6.68
C ASP A 72 -3.93 16.18 6.51
N ASP A 73 -4.68 16.29 7.60
CA ASP A 73 -6.15 16.20 7.57
C ASP A 73 -6.74 17.18 6.54
N GLY A 74 -7.53 16.63 5.61
CA GLY A 74 -8.18 17.39 4.54
C GLY A 74 -7.26 17.79 3.38
N ARG A 75 -5.98 17.39 3.38
CA ARG A 75 -5.07 17.61 2.23
C ARG A 75 -4.87 16.31 1.44
N PRO A 76 -5.33 16.25 0.18
CA PRO A 76 -5.15 15.06 -0.63
C PRO A 76 -3.71 14.91 -1.10
N TYR A 77 -3.30 13.67 -1.34
CA TYR A 77 -2.10 13.39 -2.12
C TYR A 77 -2.39 13.62 -3.61
N PHE A 78 -1.68 14.55 -4.24
CA PHE A 78 -1.84 14.82 -5.68
C PHE A 78 -0.89 13.92 -6.49
N LEU A 79 -1.45 12.88 -7.11
CA LEU A 79 -0.74 12.04 -8.06
C LEU A 79 -0.93 12.57 -9.49
N GLY A 80 0.09 13.28 -10.00
CA GLY A 80 0.06 13.85 -11.35
C GLY A 80 0.20 12.78 -12.45
N PRO A 81 -0.23 13.08 -13.69
CA PRO A 81 -0.03 12.18 -14.83
C PRO A 81 1.46 11.83 -15.02
N GLY A 82 1.75 10.54 -15.23
CA GLY A 82 3.12 10.03 -15.42
C GLY A 82 3.97 9.96 -14.14
N GLN A 83 3.40 10.32 -12.98
CA GLN A 83 4.05 10.13 -11.69
C GLN A 83 3.77 8.73 -11.12
N MET A 84 4.69 8.27 -10.29
CA MET A 84 4.59 7.02 -9.56
C MET A 84 4.80 7.30 -8.07
N CYS A 85 4.01 6.65 -7.22
CA CYS A 85 4.16 6.66 -5.77
C CYS A 85 3.89 5.27 -5.20
N LEU A 86 4.29 5.05 -3.95
CA LEU A 86 3.83 3.90 -3.14
C LEU A 86 2.88 4.43 -2.07
N GLY A 87 1.69 3.85 -1.98
CA GLY A 87 0.73 4.11 -0.90
C GLY A 87 0.69 2.93 0.08
N CYS A 88 0.19 3.19 1.28
CA CYS A 88 -0.11 2.18 2.30
C CYS A 88 -1.61 2.07 2.53
#